data_AF-A0A366S9H3-F1
#
_entry.id   AF-A0A366S9H3-F1
#
_cell.length_a   1.000
_cell.length_b   1.000
_cell.length_c   1.000
_cell.angle_alpha   90.00
_cell.angle_beta   90.00
_cell.angle_gamma   90.00
#
_symmetry.space_group_name_H-M   'P 1'
#
loop_
_entity.id
_entity.type
_entity.pdbx_description
1 polymer ?
#
loop_
_entity_poly.entity_id
_entity_poly.type
_entity_poly.pdbx_seq_one_letter_code
_entity_poly.pdbx_strand_id
1 'polypeptide(L)'
;MKSPIPDYLNQVLENARPIEGGKPASYIETLAKADTSKVAVALAMVDGEIYSAGDDDIEFSIQSISKAFVYALAIEDAGLDKVLEKIGVEPSGDAFNSLSLERGSNRPMNPMINAGAITAHSLIGGPDWTAEQRSKRILDALSLLAGRQLHVCEEVYEAELRGADRNMGIGYMLKAAGIITGDAAQIVKGYIRQCAINVNVRDLATMAATLCNAGIHPKSGDRIIPQDSVRQILSVMSTCGMYDAAGDWLSRIGIPAKSGVAGGIIGALPGQMGIAVFSPKLDSRGNSVRGVAICEQLSSDMGLHMMDVSQIAQATVRTSVATIVAGENEPHHSNCNKEILIFSLRGVVRFAGSERLTREITRVLGPLNPDDPGCGSSRHACAIVFSFRDVFSFNAVAQRIIQADITRLLLDGRTIVVIDPSGVLTIDTARAGKKLKVVETEGEARDFIGGIGCHTVNKSDEW
;
A
#
# COMPACT_ATOMS: atom_id res chain seq x y z
N MET A 1 -10.75 16.01 -23.91
CA MET A 1 -11.57 15.91 -22.68
C MET A 1 -10.61 16.03 -21.50
N LYS A 2 -10.95 16.80 -20.46
CA LYS A 2 -10.17 16.85 -19.20
C LYS A 2 -10.72 15.79 -18.23
N SER A 3 -9.88 15.30 -17.31
CA SER A 3 -10.34 14.42 -16.23
C SER A 3 -11.40 15.16 -15.38
N PRO A 4 -12.49 14.49 -14.95
CA PRO A 4 -13.50 15.09 -14.08
C PRO A 4 -13.06 15.15 -12.60
N ILE A 5 -11.96 14.48 -12.23
CA ILE A 5 -11.53 14.38 -10.82
C ILE A 5 -11.22 15.75 -10.21
N PRO A 6 -10.46 16.67 -10.86
CA PRO A 6 -10.23 18.01 -10.31
C PRO A 6 -11.52 18.82 -10.09
N ASP A 7 -12.50 18.72 -10.98
CA ASP A 7 -13.78 19.41 -10.85
C ASP A 7 -14.55 18.88 -9.63
N TYR A 8 -14.54 17.56 -9.43
CA TYR A 8 -15.10 16.94 -8.23
C TYR A 8 -14.36 17.37 -6.94
N LEU A 9 -13.02 17.40 -6.94
CA LEU A 9 -12.26 17.88 -5.78
C LEU A 9 -12.60 19.33 -5.43
N ASN A 10 -12.79 20.21 -6.43
CA ASN A 10 -13.27 21.56 -6.18
C ASN A 10 -14.66 21.56 -5.52
N GLN A 11 -15.60 20.72 -5.99
CA GLN A 11 -16.92 20.59 -5.37
C GLN A 11 -16.85 20.13 -3.91
N VAL A 12 -15.98 19.17 -3.59
CA VAL A 12 -15.76 18.70 -2.22
C VAL A 12 -15.24 19.84 -1.34
N LEU A 13 -14.32 20.66 -1.85
CA LEU A 13 -13.84 21.83 -1.11
C LEU A 13 -14.96 22.86 -0.89
N GLU A 14 -15.76 23.16 -1.90
CA GLU A 14 -16.89 24.09 -1.77
C GLU A 14 -17.92 23.61 -0.73
N ASN A 15 -18.17 22.30 -0.65
CA ASN A 15 -19.03 21.72 0.38
C ASN A 15 -18.43 21.85 1.79
N ALA A 16 -17.11 21.78 1.92
CA ALA A 16 -16.42 21.85 3.20
C ALA A 16 -16.19 23.29 3.71
N ARG A 17 -16.13 24.29 2.82
CA ARG A 17 -15.87 25.71 3.18
C ARG A 17 -16.83 26.26 4.25
N PRO A 18 -18.16 26.04 4.19
CA PRO A 18 -19.09 26.56 5.20
C PRO A 18 -18.93 25.96 6.60
N ILE A 19 -18.14 24.89 6.76
CA ILE A 19 -17.89 24.26 8.06
C ILE A 19 -16.90 25.13 8.85
N GLU A 20 -17.41 25.90 9.81
CA GLU A 20 -16.62 26.90 10.56
C GLU A 20 -16.15 26.44 11.96
N GLY A 21 -16.50 25.21 12.35
CA GLY A 21 -16.19 24.65 13.67
C GLY A 21 -14.68 24.49 13.94
N GLY A 22 -14.35 24.33 15.22
CA GLY A 22 -12.98 24.10 15.67
C GLY A 22 -12.14 25.37 15.82
N LYS A 23 -10.86 25.18 16.19
CA LYS A 23 -9.87 26.26 16.38
C LYS A 23 -8.47 25.77 15.99
N PRO A 24 -7.55 26.65 15.53
CA PRO A 24 -6.15 26.27 15.35
C PRO A 24 -5.50 25.80 16.66
N ALA A 25 -4.41 25.05 16.53
CA ALA A 25 -3.62 24.63 17.68
C ALA A 25 -3.05 25.86 18.42
N SER A 26 -3.47 26.06 19.68
CA SER A 26 -3.12 27.26 20.45
C SER A 26 -1.82 27.16 21.23
N TYR A 27 -1.25 25.97 21.40
CA TYR A 27 -0.06 25.73 22.22
C TYR A 27 1.26 25.96 21.46
N ILE A 28 1.21 26.13 20.13
CA ILE A 28 2.34 26.54 19.29
C ILE A 28 1.97 27.90 18.69
N GLU A 29 2.73 28.93 19.03
CA GLU A 29 2.41 30.32 18.65
C GLU A 29 2.22 30.51 17.14
N THR A 30 3.10 29.91 16.33
CA THR A 30 3.03 30.00 14.86
C THR A 30 1.76 29.34 14.31
N LEU A 31 1.33 28.20 14.87
CA LEU A 31 0.10 27.51 14.44
C LEU A 31 -1.16 28.25 14.91
N ALA A 32 -1.10 28.91 16.07
CA ALA A 32 -2.22 29.69 16.60
C ALA A 32 -2.59 30.88 15.69
N LYS A 33 -1.62 31.36 14.89
CA LYS A 33 -1.75 32.48 13.93
C LYS A 33 -2.01 32.01 12.49
N ALA A 34 -2.21 30.71 12.27
CA ALA A 34 -2.44 30.16 10.93
C ALA A 34 -3.69 30.76 10.26
N ASP A 35 -3.62 30.98 8.95
CA ASP A 35 -4.76 31.45 8.15
C ASP A 35 -5.83 30.35 8.06
N THR A 36 -6.91 30.52 8.82
CA THR A 36 -8.00 29.53 8.89
C THR A 36 -8.93 29.49 7.68
N SER A 37 -8.75 30.39 6.71
CA SER A 37 -9.48 30.34 5.44
C SER A 37 -8.97 29.25 4.49
N LYS A 38 -7.75 28.75 4.74
CA LYS A 38 -7.05 27.80 3.87
C LYS A 38 -7.66 26.41 3.91
N VAL A 39 -7.83 25.84 2.72
CA VAL A 39 -8.30 24.47 2.55
C VAL A 39 -7.75 23.87 1.25
N ALA A 40 -7.23 22.65 1.32
CA ALA A 40 -6.69 21.95 0.17
C ALA A 40 -6.92 20.44 0.26
N VAL A 41 -6.94 19.78 -0.90
CA VAL A 41 -7.00 18.34 -1.03
C VAL A 41 -6.12 17.87 -2.19
N ALA A 42 -5.47 16.72 -2.03
CA ALA A 42 -4.74 16.04 -3.08
C ALA A 42 -4.96 14.53 -3.02
N LEU A 43 -5.06 13.92 -4.19
CA LEU A 43 -5.09 12.48 -4.42
C LEU A 43 -3.86 12.12 -5.26
N ALA A 44 -3.08 11.14 -4.82
CA ALA A 44 -1.96 10.59 -5.56
C ALA A 44 -2.20 9.11 -5.84
N MET A 45 -2.30 8.76 -7.11
CA MET A 45 -2.50 7.39 -7.57
C MET A 45 -1.20 6.59 -7.41
N VAL A 46 -1.32 5.26 -7.29
CA VAL A 46 -0.16 4.36 -7.19
C VAL A 46 0.71 4.31 -8.45
N ASP A 47 0.22 4.82 -9.57
CA ASP A 47 0.95 4.98 -10.84
C ASP A 47 1.64 6.36 -11.00
N GLY A 48 1.51 7.24 -10.00
CA GLY A 48 2.20 8.53 -9.96
C GLY A 48 1.37 9.73 -10.40
N GLU A 49 0.16 9.52 -10.92
CA GLU A 49 -0.76 10.62 -11.26
C GLU A 49 -1.25 11.35 -10.00
N ILE A 50 -1.32 12.69 -10.05
CA ILE A 50 -1.75 13.51 -8.90
C ILE A 50 -2.85 14.47 -9.32
N TYR A 51 -3.97 14.40 -8.60
CA TYR A 51 -5.07 15.37 -8.68
C TYR A 51 -5.10 16.21 -7.42
N SER A 52 -5.26 17.52 -7.53
CA SER A 52 -5.35 18.40 -6.36
C SER A 52 -6.22 19.61 -6.63
N ALA A 53 -6.69 20.23 -5.55
CA ALA A 53 -7.53 21.42 -5.58
C ALA A 53 -7.34 22.27 -4.31
N GLY A 54 -7.71 23.55 -4.40
CA GLY A 54 -7.64 24.50 -3.28
C GLY A 54 -6.25 25.11 -3.12
N ASP A 55 -5.88 25.38 -1.87
CA ASP A 55 -4.58 25.96 -1.50
C ASP A 55 -3.46 24.90 -1.47
N ASP A 56 -3.30 24.14 -2.55
CA ASP A 56 -2.53 22.89 -2.58
C ASP A 56 -1.01 23.04 -2.57
N ASP A 57 -0.50 24.24 -2.81
CA ASP A 57 0.92 24.60 -2.74
C ASP A 57 1.32 25.21 -1.40
N ILE A 58 0.38 25.46 -0.47
CA ILE A 58 0.70 26.00 0.85
C ILE A 58 1.45 24.96 1.68
N GLU A 59 2.63 25.36 2.16
CA GLU A 59 3.41 24.54 3.08
C GLU A 59 2.96 24.75 4.53
N PHE A 60 3.00 23.66 5.29
CA PHE A 60 2.76 23.61 6.72
C PHE A 60 3.64 22.53 7.36
N SER A 61 3.90 22.66 8.67
CA SER A 61 4.68 21.65 9.39
C SER A 61 3.93 20.30 9.43
N ILE A 62 4.62 19.21 9.07
CA ILE A 62 4.06 17.86 8.96
C ILE A 62 3.53 17.32 10.30
N GLN A 63 4.09 17.76 11.43
CA GLN A 63 3.63 17.41 12.77
C GLN A 63 3.53 15.88 12.97
N SER A 64 2.50 15.42 13.68
CA SER A 64 2.28 14.00 14.00
C SER A 64 2.09 13.09 12.79
N ILE A 65 1.91 13.62 11.57
CA ILE A 65 1.89 12.82 10.34
C ILE A 65 3.26 12.13 10.13
N SER A 66 4.35 12.80 10.50
CA SER A 66 5.71 12.26 10.39
C SER A 66 5.92 10.94 11.14
N LYS A 67 5.11 10.67 12.17
CA LYS A 67 5.25 9.47 13.01
C LYS A 67 5.11 8.17 12.23
N ALA A 68 4.19 8.14 11.26
CA ALA A 68 3.98 6.96 10.43
C ALA A 68 5.25 6.62 9.61
N PHE A 69 5.87 7.64 9.03
CA PHE A 69 7.05 7.50 8.20
C PHE A 69 8.32 7.25 9.02
N VAL A 70 8.47 7.90 10.18
CA VAL A 70 9.64 7.64 11.05
C VAL A 70 9.53 6.29 11.75
N TYR A 71 8.32 5.80 12.03
CA TYR A 71 8.14 4.41 12.44
C TYR A 71 8.58 3.42 11.35
N ALA A 72 8.33 3.73 10.07
CA ALA A 72 8.84 2.94 8.94
C ALA A 72 10.37 2.87 8.96
N LEU A 73 11.02 4.02 9.11
CA LEU A 73 12.49 4.12 9.16
C LEU A 73 13.08 3.40 10.36
N ALA A 74 12.40 3.44 11.52
CA ALA A 74 12.83 2.69 12.69
C ALA A 74 12.78 1.17 12.45
N ILE A 75 11.76 0.67 11.75
CA ILE A 75 11.68 -0.74 11.36
C ILE A 75 12.79 -1.09 10.36
N GLU A 76 13.09 -0.19 9.41
CA GLU A 76 14.17 -0.39 8.45
C GLU A 76 15.55 -0.47 9.12
N ASP A 77 15.83 0.44 10.06
CA ASP A 77 17.14 0.55 10.71
C ASP A 77 17.36 -0.52 11.79
N ALA A 78 16.34 -0.77 12.63
CA ALA A 78 16.47 -1.64 13.78
C ALA A 78 15.92 -3.06 13.54
N GLY A 79 15.06 -3.24 12.55
CA GLY A 79 14.27 -4.45 12.35
C GLY A 79 12.98 -4.46 13.17
N LEU A 80 11.92 -5.08 12.64
CA LEU A 80 10.58 -5.07 13.25
C LEU A 80 10.57 -5.64 14.67
N ASP A 81 11.25 -6.77 14.91
CA ASP A 81 11.25 -7.43 16.22
C ASP A 81 11.79 -6.52 17.32
N LYS A 82 12.93 -5.84 17.08
CA LYS A 82 13.51 -4.89 18.04
C LYS A 82 12.63 -3.67 18.26
N VAL A 83 11.94 -3.21 17.22
CA VAL A 83 10.97 -2.12 17.36
C VAL A 83 9.81 -2.55 18.25
N LEU A 84 9.28 -3.77 18.08
CA LEU A 84 8.16 -4.30 18.87
C LEU A 84 8.51 -4.62 20.33
N GLU A 85 9.78 -4.89 20.63
CA GLU A 85 10.29 -4.95 22.01
C GLU A 85 10.16 -3.60 22.73
N LYS A 86 10.22 -2.49 21.98
CA LYS A 86 10.27 -1.12 22.51
C LYS A 86 8.98 -0.33 22.32
N ILE A 87 8.11 -0.72 21.39
CA ILE A 87 6.88 -0.01 21.02
C ILE A 87 5.77 -1.04 20.78
N GLY A 88 4.62 -0.86 21.42
CA GLY A 88 3.43 -1.68 21.18
C GLY A 88 2.73 -1.35 19.86
N VAL A 89 1.56 -1.95 19.68
CA VAL A 89 0.70 -1.75 18.48
C VAL A 89 -0.75 -1.47 18.84
N GLU A 90 -1.07 -1.41 20.12
CA GLU A 90 -2.43 -1.33 20.63
C GLU A 90 -2.88 0.14 20.75
N PRO A 91 -4.16 0.44 20.49
CA PRO A 91 -4.69 1.75 20.75
C PRO A 91 -4.56 2.06 22.25
N SER A 92 -4.03 3.22 22.57
CA SER A 92 -4.12 3.75 23.93
C SER A 92 -5.48 4.41 24.05
N GLY A 93 -6.46 3.80 24.72
CA GLY A 93 -7.78 4.40 24.97
C GLY A 93 -7.78 5.66 25.84
N ASP A 94 -6.60 6.27 26.01
CA ASP A 94 -6.40 7.53 26.70
C ASP A 94 -6.19 8.64 25.67
N ALA A 95 -6.66 9.85 25.99
CA ALA A 95 -6.43 11.03 25.18
C ALA A 95 -4.95 11.15 24.80
N PHE A 96 -4.66 11.69 23.61
CA PHE A 96 -3.29 11.91 23.07
C PHE A 96 -2.27 12.49 24.07
N ASN A 97 -2.78 13.17 25.11
CA ASN A 97 -2.03 13.82 26.17
C ASN A 97 -1.67 12.96 27.39
N SER A 98 -2.14 11.71 27.52
CA SER A 98 -1.77 10.82 28.63
C SER A 98 -0.38 10.19 28.45
N LEU A 99 0.15 9.65 29.54
CA LEU A 99 1.38 8.86 29.58
C LEU A 99 1.05 7.38 29.32
N SER A 100 0.58 7.06 28.11
CA SER A 100 0.14 5.71 27.73
C SER A 100 1.33 4.74 27.60
N LEU A 101 1.75 4.17 28.73
CA LEU A 101 2.71 3.06 28.80
C LEU A 101 1.99 1.76 29.15
N GLU A 102 2.36 0.67 28.49
CA GLU A 102 1.82 -0.67 28.78
C GLU A 102 2.26 -1.13 30.19
N ARG A 103 1.30 -1.66 30.97
CA ARG A 103 1.57 -2.13 32.33
C ARG A 103 2.58 -3.29 32.31
N GLY A 104 3.64 -3.17 33.11
CA GLY A 104 4.67 -4.20 33.28
C GLY A 104 5.86 -4.01 32.34
N SER A 105 5.64 -3.90 31.03
CA SER A 105 6.71 -3.69 30.04
C SER A 105 7.19 -2.24 29.98
N ASN A 106 6.35 -1.27 30.37
CA ASN A 106 6.55 0.17 30.26
C ASN A 106 6.83 0.66 28.82
N ARG A 107 6.60 -0.16 27.79
CA ARG A 107 6.72 0.30 26.40
C ARG A 107 5.53 1.19 26.05
N PRO A 108 5.71 2.22 25.21
CA PRO A 108 4.59 2.99 24.67
C PRO A 108 3.58 2.08 23.95
N MET A 109 2.30 2.39 24.09
CA MET A 109 1.22 1.56 23.53
C MET A 109 1.28 1.39 22.02
N ASN A 110 1.68 2.44 21.27
CA ASN A 110 1.79 2.42 19.81
C ASN A 110 2.71 3.56 19.31
N PRO A 111 3.21 3.52 18.06
CA PRO A 111 4.03 4.58 17.46
C PRO A 111 3.28 5.88 17.11
N MET A 112 1.94 5.92 17.15
CA MET A 112 1.16 7.10 16.74
C MET A 112 0.99 8.13 17.86
N ILE A 113 1.22 7.73 19.11
CA ILE A 113 1.33 8.62 20.28
C ILE A 113 2.75 9.19 20.44
N ASN A 114 2.90 10.28 21.20
CA ASN A 114 4.20 10.95 21.37
C ASN A 114 5.26 10.04 21.98
N ALA A 115 4.91 9.25 23.00
CA ALA A 115 5.86 8.34 23.63
C ALA A 115 6.44 7.33 22.62
N GLY A 116 5.59 6.70 21.80
CA GLY A 116 6.03 5.77 20.77
C GLY A 116 6.82 6.46 19.66
N ALA A 117 6.45 7.68 19.28
CA ALA A 117 7.18 8.45 18.26
C ALA A 117 8.58 8.89 18.73
N ILE A 118 8.72 9.31 19.99
CA ILE A 118 10.01 9.63 20.61
C ILE A 118 10.88 8.38 20.68
N THR A 119 10.30 7.24 21.05
CA THR A 119 10.99 5.95 21.00
C THR A 119 11.41 5.58 19.58
N ALA A 120 10.53 5.70 18.58
CA ALA A 120 10.85 5.42 17.18
C ALA A 120 12.00 6.31 16.68
N HIS A 121 11.98 7.61 17.01
CA HIS A 121 13.07 8.54 16.68
C HIS A 121 14.41 8.08 17.30
N SER A 122 14.40 7.59 18.54
CA SER A 122 15.61 7.09 19.21
C SER A 122 16.21 5.83 18.56
N LEU A 123 15.41 5.07 17.80
CA LEU A 123 15.81 3.85 17.11
C LEU A 123 16.38 4.11 15.70
N ILE A 124 16.38 5.36 15.23
CA ILE A 124 16.93 5.73 13.92
C ILE A 124 18.46 5.75 13.97
N GLY A 125 19.08 5.11 12.98
CA GLY A 125 20.52 4.99 12.83
C GLY A 125 21.19 4.10 13.86
N GLY A 126 22.52 4.20 13.95
CA GLY A 126 23.31 3.44 14.91
C GLY A 126 23.26 4.01 16.33
N PRO A 127 23.69 3.23 17.35
CA PRO A 127 23.74 3.68 18.74
C PRO A 127 24.64 4.92 18.92
N ASP A 128 25.72 5.02 18.15
CA ASP A 128 26.72 6.11 18.24
C ASP A 128 26.40 7.32 17.36
N TRP A 129 25.27 7.32 16.64
CA TRP A 129 24.92 8.44 15.78
C TRP A 129 24.67 9.71 16.57
N THR A 130 25.04 10.85 16.01
CA THR A 130 24.73 12.16 16.58
C THR A 130 23.25 12.52 16.34
N ALA A 131 22.72 13.48 17.11
CA ALA A 131 21.37 14.00 16.88
C ALA A 131 21.21 14.61 15.48
N GLU A 132 22.27 15.22 14.94
CA GLU A 132 22.30 15.80 13.60
C GLU A 132 22.23 14.72 12.52
N GLN A 133 23.01 13.65 12.64
CA GLN A 133 22.97 12.52 11.70
C GLN A 133 21.59 11.87 11.64
N ARG A 134 20.94 11.66 12.80
CA ARG A 134 19.57 11.13 12.87
C ARG A 134 18.57 12.08 12.22
N SER A 135 18.63 13.37 12.55
CA SER A 135 17.74 14.38 11.97
C SER A 135 17.91 14.49 10.46
N LYS A 136 19.15 14.42 9.96
CA LYS A 136 19.44 14.41 8.53
C LYS A 136 18.85 13.18 7.83
N ARG A 137 19.05 11.98 8.38
CA ARG A 137 18.47 10.74 7.82
C ARG A 137 16.96 10.82 7.69
N ILE A 138 16.28 11.35 8.71
CA ILE A 138 14.83 11.56 8.68
C ILE A 138 14.45 12.56 7.58
N LEU A 139 15.11 13.72 7.52
CA LEU A 139 14.82 14.73 6.50
C LEU A 139 15.04 14.21 5.09
N ASP A 140 16.15 13.49 4.85
CA ASP A 140 16.48 12.89 3.55
C ASP A 140 15.41 11.85 3.16
N ALA A 141 15.01 10.98 4.09
CA ALA A 141 13.99 9.97 3.83
C ALA A 141 12.60 10.55 3.57
N LEU A 142 12.17 11.55 4.33
CA LEU A 142 10.90 12.25 4.06
C LEU A 142 10.95 13.00 2.72
N SER A 143 12.12 13.55 2.36
CA SER A 143 12.33 14.19 1.05
C SER A 143 12.23 13.19 -0.10
N LEU A 144 12.79 11.99 0.07
CA LEU A 144 12.64 10.90 -0.90
C LEU A 144 11.17 10.49 -1.07
N LEU A 145 10.42 10.35 0.03
CA LEU A 145 9.00 10.01 0.00
C LEU A 145 8.13 11.10 -0.65
N ALA A 146 8.51 12.37 -0.49
CA ALA A 146 7.82 13.51 -1.11
C ALA A 146 8.23 13.71 -2.59
N GLY A 147 9.35 13.13 -3.02
CA GLY A 147 9.91 13.33 -4.36
C GLY A 147 10.56 14.71 -4.57
N ARG A 148 10.84 15.45 -3.48
CA ARG A 148 11.55 16.75 -3.50
C ARG A 148 12.30 17.00 -2.20
N GLN A 149 13.27 17.91 -2.22
CA GLN A 149 13.97 18.32 -1.01
C GLN A 149 13.01 19.09 -0.08
N LEU A 150 12.79 18.54 1.12
CA LEU A 150 12.06 19.21 2.20
C LEU A 150 13.04 19.99 3.10
N HIS A 151 12.48 20.84 3.96
CA HIS A 151 13.23 21.65 4.92
C HIS A 151 12.50 21.74 6.26
N VAL A 152 13.26 22.04 7.31
CA VAL A 152 12.72 22.29 8.66
C VAL A 152 12.27 23.74 8.76
N CYS A 153 11.07 23.98 9.26
CA CYS A 153 10.62 25.31 9.66
C CYS A 153 11.21 25.65 11.04
N GLU A 154 12.31 26.39 11.08
CA GLU A 154 12.97 26.75 12.33
C GLU A 154 12.06 27.59 13.25
N GLU A 155 11.14 28.38 12.71
CA GLU A 155 10.17 29.14 13.51
C GLU A 155 9.24 28.21 14.31
N VAL A 156 8.68 27.19 13.65
CA VAL A 156 7.82 26.18 14.31
C VAL A 156 8.63 25.35 15.30
N TYR A 157 9.86 24.95 14.93
CA TYR A 157 10.76 24.19 15.81
C TYR A 157 11.04 24.96 17.11
N GLU A 158 11.46 26.22 17.02
CA GLU A 158 11.75 27.05 18.20
C GLU A 158 10.49 27.34 19.02
N ALA A 159 9.34 27.56 18.37
CA ALA A 159 8.07 27.77 19.05
C ALA A 159 7.63 26.53 19.85
N GLU A 160 7.75 25.35 19.26
CA GLU A 160 7.38 24.09 19.91
C GLU A 160 8.40 23.71 21.01
N LEU A 161 9.68 24.03 20.83
CA LEU A 161 10.72 23.81 21.82
C LEU A 161 10.48 24.61 23.12
N ARG A 162 9.97 25.85 23.03
CA ARG A 162 9.60 26.67 24.20
C ARG A 162 8.51 26.04 25.06
N GLY A 163 7.62 25.24 24.46
CA GLY A 163 6.50 24.55 25.14
C GLY A 163 6.74 23.05 25.35
N ALA A 164 7.98 22.57 25.24
CA ALA A 164 8.29 21.15 25.12
C ALA A 164 8.25 20.34 26.44
N ASP A 165 7.94 20.96 27.58
CA ASP A 165 8.01 20.35 28.92
C ASP A 165 7.37 18.96 29.00
N ARG A 166 6.18 18.79 28.39
CA ARG A 166 5.50 17.50 28.36
C ARG A 166 6.30 16.44 27.60
N ASN A 167 6.79 16.76 26.40
CA ASN A 167 7.59 15.84 25.61
C ASN A 167 8.94 15.55 26.29
N MET A 168 9.52 16.53 26.97
CA MET A 168 10.72 16.35 27.80
C MET A 168 10.45 15.37 28.95
N GLY A 169 9.34 15.54 29.66
CA GLY A 169 8.89 14.60 30.70
C GLY A 169 8.72 13.18 30.18
N ILE A 170 8.08 13.01 29.02
CA ILE A 170 7.95 11.72 28.34
C ILE A 170 9.33 11.13 28.04
N GLY A 171 10.25 11.91 27.47
CA GLY A 171 11.60 11.46 27.18
C GLY A 171 12.33 10.95 28.42
N TYR A 172 12.31 11.70 29.53
CA TYR A 172 12.95 11.26 30.77
C TYR A 172 12.29 10.02 31.37
N MET A 173 10.96 9.89 31.28
CA MET A 173 10.26 8.69 31.71
C MET A 173 10.65 7.46 30.89
N LEU A 174 10.71 7.59 29.56
CA LEU A 174 11.14 6.50 28.67
C LEU A 174 12.58 6.08 28.95
N LYS A 175 13.46 7.04 29.28
CA LYS A 175 14.84 6.76 29.69
C LYS A 175 14.89 6.05 31.04
N ALA A 176 14.13 6.50 32.03
CA ALA A 176 14.04 5.87 33.35
C ALA A 176 13.51 4.43 33.26
N ALA A 177 12.58 4.17 32.33
CA ALA A 177 12.04 2.84 32.04
C ALA A 177 12.98 1.96 31.20
N GLY A 178 14.16 2.46 30.77
CA GLY A 178 15.09 1.72 29.92
C GLY A 178 14.60 1.49 28.48
N ILE A 179 13.54 2.18 28.05
CA ILE A 179 13.01 2.08 26.69
C ILE A 179 13.97 2.76 25.72
N ILE A 180 14.35 4.01 26.00
CA ILE A 180 15.35 4.75 25.20
C ILE A 180 16.71 4.79 25.91
N THR A 181 17.78 4.77 25.12
CA THR A 181 19.16 4.96 25.57
C THR A 181 19.70 6.30 25.07
N GLY A 182 20.68 6.89 25.76
CA GLY A 182 21.26 8.18 25.39
C GLY A 182 20.65 9.40 26.11
N ASP A 183 20.81 10.59 25.53
CA ASP A 183 20.29 11.84 26.09
C ASP A 183 18.82 12.06 25.67
N ALA A 184 17.91 11.91 26.63
CA ALA A 184 16.47 12.10 26.42
C ALA A 184 16.13 13.49 25.86
N ALA A 185 16.83 14.55 26.31
CA ALA A 185 16.56 15.90 25.84
C ALA A 185 16.93 16.07 24.36
N GLN A 186 18.03 15.45 23.91
CA GLN A 186 18.44 15.50 22.50
C GLN A 186 17.50 14.69 21.60
N ILE A 187 17.03 13.54 22.06
CA ILE A 187 16.04 12.72 21.33
C ILE A 187 14.73 13.50 21.18
N VAL A 188 14.25 14.14 22.25
CA VAL A 188 13.03 14.96 22.21
C VAL A 188 13.20 16.15 21.26
N LYS A 189 14.34 16.84 21.28
CA LYS A 189 14.65 17.91 20.32
C LYS A 189 14.62 17.42 18.88
N GLY A 190 15.21 16.25 18.61
CA GLY A 190 15.16 15.63 17.28
C GLY A 190 13.73 15.29 16.83
N TYR A 191 12.89 14.77 17.74
CA TYR A 191 11.48 14.52 17.46
C TYR A 191 10.69 15.80 17.15
N ILE A 192 10.92 16.89 17.89
CA ILE A 192 10.30 18.20 17.61
C ILE A 192 10.78 18.72 16.25
N ARG A 193 12.08 18.58 15.95
CA ARG A 193 12.64 19.00 14.66
C ARG A 193 12.04 18.23 13.48
N GLN A 194 11.78 16.93 13.64
CA GLN A 194 11.02 16.12 12.69
C GLN A 194 9.58 16.64 12.49
N CYS A 195 8.89 17.05 13.55
CA CYS A 195 7.53 17.58 13.47
C CYS A 195 7.45 18.92 12.73
N ALA A 196 8.55 19.68 12.73
CA ALA A 196 8.66 20.99 12.08
C ALA A 196 9.04 20.93 10.58
N ILE A 197 9.15 19.74 9.97
CA ILE A 197 9.44 19.63 8.52
C ILE A 197 8.24 20.13 7.70
N ASN A 198 8.48 21.05 6.77
CA ASN A 198 7.45 21.62 5.92
C ASN A 198 7.07 20.69 4.76
N VAL A 199 5.78 20.57 4.52
CA VAL A 199 5.16 19.80 3.43
C VAL A 199 3.91 20.54 2.95
N ASN A 200 3.47 20.26 1.73
CA ASN A 200 2.14 20.60 1.24
C ASN A 200 1.29 19.33 1.04
N VAL A 201 0.02 19.49 0.61
CA VAL A 201 -0.86 18.33 0.40
C VAL A 201 -0.40 17.42 -0.74
N ARG A 202 0.28 17.95 -1.77
CA ARG A 202 0.80 17.15 -2.89
C ARG A 202 1.95 16.23 -2.41
N ASP A 203 2.82 16.73 -1.55
CA ASP A 203 3.87 15.93 -0.92
C ASP A 203 3.25 14.80 -0.10
N LEU A 204 2.35 15.16 0.81
CA LEU A 204 1.70 14.22 1.71
C LEU A 204 0.91 13.14 0.96
N ALA A 205 0.21 13.49 -0.12
CA ALA A 205 -0.49 12.53 -0.95
C ALA A 205 0.50 11.55 -1.61
N THR A 206 1.63 12.04 -2.13
CA THR A 206 2.69 11.21 -2.72
C THR A 206 3.35 10.28 -1.70
N MET A 207 3.64 10.79 -0.51
CA MET A 207 4.18 9.99 0.60
C MET A 207 3.18 8.90 1.01
N ALA A 208 1.89 9.22 1.10
CA ALA A 208 0.83 8.24 1.38
C ALA A 208 0.66 7.22 0.25
N ALA A 209 0.76 7.64 -1.02
CA ALA A 209 0.69 6.76 -2.18
C ALA A 209 1.85 5.75 -2.19
N THR A 210 3.03 6.13 -1.67
CA THR A 210 4.14 5.18 -1.46
C THR A 210 3.75 4.06 -0.48
N LEU A 211 3.03 4.37 0.60
CA LEU A 211 2.47 3.34 1.49
C LEU A 211 1.40 2.50 0.76
N CYS A 212 0.57 3.11 -0.07
CA CYS A 212 -0.46 2.41 -0.84
C CYS A 212 0.14 1.45 -1.87
N ASN A 213 1.32 1.79 -2.40
CA ASN A 213 2.03 1.03 -3.43
C ASN A 213 3.08 0.08 -2.83
N ALA A 214 2.79 -0.53 -1.68
CA ALA A 214 3.68 -1.50 -1.03
C ALA A 214 5.12 -0.99 -0.80
N GLY A 215 5.26 0.31 -0.56
CA GLY A 215 6.52 0.98 -0.25
C GLY A 215 7.33 1.39 -1.47
N ILE A 216 6.75 1.27 -2.67
CA ILE A 216 7.34 1.71 -3.93
C ILE A 216 6.88 3.13 -4.21
N HIS A 217 7.82 4.05 -4.39
CA HIS A 217 7.51 5.43 -4.71
C HIS A 217 6.83 5.50 -6.08
N PRO A 218 5.63 6.11 -6.19
CA PRO A 218 4.76 5.94 -7.36
C PRO A 218 5.32 6.58 -8.64
N LYS A 219 6.21 7.57 -8.52
CA LYS A 219 6.84 8.24 -9.68
C LYS A 219 8.21 7.69 -10.06
N SER A 220 9.04 7.35 -9.08
CA SER A 220 10.41 6.90 -9.36
C SER A 220 10.53 5.38 -9.50
N GLY A 221 9.57 4.62 -8.96
CA GLY A 221 9.63 3.15 -8.93
C GLY A 221 10.58 2.59 -7.87
N ASP A 222 11.23 3.45 -7.08
CA ASP A 222 12.15 3.01 -6.03
C ASP A 222 11.39 2.40 -4.86
N ARG A 223 11.88 1.27 -4.35
CA ARG A 223 11.41 0.73 -3.08
C ARG A 223 12.04 1.55 -1.94
N ILE A 224 11.27 2.45 -1.37
CA ILE A 224 11.68 3.26 -0.21
C ILE A 224 11.39 2.52 1.09
N ILE A 225 10.26 1.80 1.16
CA ILE A 225 9.85 1.09 2.39
C ILE A 225 9.69 -0.40 2.07
N PRO A 226 10.23 -1.32 2.90
CA PRO A 226 9.95 -2.74 2.75
C PRO A 226 8.46 -3.05 2.87
N GLN A 227 7.95 -3.97 2.04
CA GLN A 227 6.52 -4.28 1.98
C GLN A 227 5.94 -4.74 3.33
N ASP A 228 6.68 -5.54 4.10
CA ASP A 228 6.22 -6.01 5.41
C ASP A 228 6.10 -4.86 6.42
N SER A 229 7.01 -3.88 6.36
CA SER A 229 6.93 -2.65 7.16
C SER A 229 5.71 -1.82 6.77
N VAL A 230 5.41 -1.70 5.48
CA VAL A 230 4.21 -1.01 4.99
C VAL A 230 2.93 -1.62 5.57
N ARG A 231 2.82 -2.96 5.55
CA ARG A 231 1.69 -3.64 6.17
C ARG A 231 1.58 -3.28 7.65
N GLN A 232 2.69 -3.29 8.37
CA GLN A 232 2.71 -2.93 9.80
C GLN A 232 2.27 -1.48 10.05
N ILE A 233 2.76 -0.54 9.25
CA ILE A 233 2.42 0.90 9.36
C ILE A 233 0.93 1.11 9.10
N LEU A 234 0.39 0.55 8.02
CA LEU A 234 -1.02 0.68 7.65
C LEU A 234 -1.93 0.07 8.72
N SER A 235 -1.56 -1.07 9.31
CA SER A 235 -2.30 -1.67 10.43
C SER A 235 -2.41 -0.70 11.61
N VAL A 236 -1.28 -0.11 12.04
CA VAL A 236 -1.28 0.80 13.19
C VAL A 236 -1.91 2.15 12.85
N MET A 237 -1.79 2.65 11.62
CA MET A 237 -2.53 3.85 11.17
C MET A 237 -4.05 3.61 11.24
N SER A 238 -4.51 2.40 10.90
CA SER A 238 -5.93 2.05 10.94
C SER A 238 -6.50 2.05 12.35
N THR A 239 -5.73 1.57 13.34
CA THR A 239 -6.21 1.39 14.72
C THR A 239 -5.85 2.55 15.65
N CYS A 240 -4.77 3.29 15.37
CA CYS A 240 -4.20 4.30 16.28
C CYS A 240 -4.03 5.68 15.65
N GLY A 241 -4.18 5.83 14.33
CA GLY A 241 -3.76 7.04 13.62
C GLY A 241 -4.63 8.28 13.84
N MET A 242 -5.90 8.06 14.17
CA MET A 242 -6.89 9.12 14.43
C MET A 242 -7.24 9.26 15.92
N TYR A 243 -6.35 8.77 16.80
CA TYR A 243 -6.47 8.88 18.26
C TYR A 243 -7.80 8.30 18.77
N ASP A 244 -8.49 9.01 19.66
CA ASP A 244 -9.79 8.62 20.23
C ASP A 244 -10.90 8.50 19.18
N ALA A 245 -10.67 8.98 17.95
CA ALA A 245 -11.61 8.86 16.84
C ALA A 245 -11.34 7.65 15.93
N ALA A 246 -10.33 6.80 16.22
CA ALA A 246 -9.93 5.73 15.31
C ALA A 246 -11.06 4.74 15.00
N GLY A 247 -11.89 4.37 15.98
CA GLY A 247 -13.05 3.51 15.77
C GLY A 247 -14.12 4.14 14.87
N ASP A 248 -14.52 5.37 15.18
CA ASP A 248 -15.47 6.15 14.37
C ASP A 248 -14.96 6.35 12.93
N TRP A 249 -13.66 6.62 12.79
CA TRP A 249 -13.00 6.83 11.51
C TRP A 249 -12.99 5.57 10.67
N LEU A 250 -12.58 4.44 11.25
CA LEU A 250 -12.54 3.16 10.55
C LEU A 250 -13.94 2.72 10.09
N SER A 251 -14.98 3.01 10.88
CA SER A 251 -16.36 2.62 10.53
C SER A 251 -17.02 3.51 9.48
N ARG A 252 -16.67 4.81 9.41
CA ARG A 252 -17.33 5.77 8.51
C ARG A 252 -16.53 6.09 7.25
N ILE A 253 -15.21 6.08 7.36
CA ILE A 253 -14.29 6.49 6.30
C ILE A 253 -13.47 5.28 5.83
N GLY A 254 -13.00 4.44 6.77
CA GLY A 254 -12.34 3.17 6.42
C GLY A 254 -11.03 3.32 5.65
N ILE A 255 -10.33 4.44 5.82
CA ILE A 255 -9.03 4.67 5.18
C ILE A 255 -7.96 4.74 6.28
N PRO A 256 -6.90 3.92 6.28
CA PRO A 256 -5.77 4.09 7.20
C PRO A 256 -5.25 5.53 7.15
N ALA A 257 -5.22 6.24 8.28
CA ALA A 257 -5.01 7.69 8.27
C ALA A 257 -4.13 8.18 9.42
N LYS A 258 -3.62 9.40 9.29
CA LYS A 258 -2.93 10.11 10.38
C LYS A 258 -3.18 11.61 10.28
N SER A 259 -3.64 12.20 11.37
CA SER A 259 -3.80 13.66 11.52
C SER A 259 -2.55 14.34 12.13
N GLY A 260 -2.35 15.61 11.80
CA GLY A 260 -1.38 16.51 12.40
C GLY A 260 -2.03 17.81 12.87
N VAL A 261 -1.55 18.35 14.00
CA VAL A 261 -2.12 19.55 14.64
C VAL A 261 -1.96 20.85 13.84
N ALA A 262 -1.16 20.84 12.77
CA ALA A 262 -1.13 21.94 11.80
C ALA A 262 -2.39 21.98 10.92
N GLY A 263 -3.24 20.95 10.95
CA GLY A 263 -4.45 20.85 10.13
C GLY A 263 -4.35 19.87 8.97
N GLY A 264 -3.22 19.18 8.83
CA GLY A 264 -3.03 18.14 7.82
C GLY A 264 -3.65 16.81 8.23
N ILE A 265 -4.18 16.05 7.28
CA ILE A 265 -4.50 14.63 7.43
C ILE A 265 -3.99 13.89 6.20
N ILE A 266 -3.35 12.74 6.40
CA ILE A 266 -3.10 11.76 5.33
C ILE A 266 -4.06 10.59 5.44
N GLY A 267 -4.45 10.04 4.30
CA GLY A 267 -5.12 8.76 4.15
C GLY A 267 -4.35 7.88 3.16
N ALA A 268 -4.21 6.59 3.44
CA ALA A 268 -3.49 5.66 2.59
C ALA A 268 -4.39 4.43 2.31
N LEU A 269 -5.07 4.42 1.16
CA LEU A 269 -5.93 3.31 0.76
C LEU A 269 -5.11 2.25 0.00
N PRO A 270 -4.86 1.07 0.59
CA PRO A 270 -3.88 0.12 0.05
C PRO A 270 -4.22 -0.34 -1.37
N GLY A 271 -3.24 -0.26 -2.27
CA GLY A 271 -3.37 -0.64 -3.68
C GLY A 271 -4.16 0.32 -4.57
N GLN A 272 -4.64 1.45 -4.05
CA GLN A 272 -5.46 2.40 -4.80
C GLN A 272 -4.81 3.79 -4.89
N MET A 273 -4.74 4.53 -3.78
CA MET A 273 -4.21 5.90 -3.79
C MET A 273 -3.93 6.44 -2.38
N GLY A 274 -3.01 7.41 -2.33
CA GLY A 274 -2.79 8.29 -1.18
C GLY A 274 -3.69 9.52 -1.25
N ILE A 275 -4.13 9.98 -0.08
CA ILE A 275 -4.98 11.16 0.11
C ILE A 275 -4.26 12.08 1.07
N ALA A 276 -4.29 13.39 0.80
CA ALA A 276 -3.93 14.40 1.78
C ALA A 276 -4.92 15.54 1.75
N VAL A 277 -5.23 16.06 2.93
CA VAL A 277 -6.07 17.24 3.12
C VAL A 277 -5.39 18.18 4.09
N PHE A 278 -5.68 19.47 3.94
CA PHE A 278 -5.20 20.51 4.84
C PHE A 278 -6.32 21.48 5.16
N SER A 279 -6.58 21.69 6.46
CA SER A 279 -7.30 22.85 6.95
C SER A 279 -6.97 23.10 8.43
N PRO A 280 -6.53 24.30 8.84
CA PRO A 280 -5.94 24.52 10.18
C PRO A 280 -6.84 24.28 11.40
N LYS A 281 -8.16 24.47 11.28
CA LYS A 281 -9.06 24.37 12.44
C LYS A 281 -9.24 22.91 12.89
N LEU A 282 -8.99 22.65 14.17
CA LEU A 282 -9.08 21.33 14.77
C LEU A 282 -10.35 21.16 15.63
N ASP A 283 -10.88 19.93 15.67
CA ASP A 283 -11.92 19.50 16.60
C ASP A 283 -11.36 19.29 18.03
N SER A 284 -12.23 18.91 18.97
CA SER A 284 -11.84 18.63 20.36
C SER A 284 -10.90 17.42 20.51
N ARG A 285 -10.74 16.61 19.47
CA ARG A 285 -9.86 15.43 19.42
C ARG A 285 -8.53 15.73 18.70
N GLY A 286 -8.32 16.96 18.24
CA GLY A 286 -7.09 17.40 17.57
C GLY A 286 -7.03 17.05 16.09
N ASN A 287 -8.16 16.77 15.44
CA ASN A 287 -8.25 16.46 14.00
C ASN A 287 -8.79 17.65 13.22
N SER A 288 -8.31 17.88 12.00
CA SER A 288 -8.83 18.93 11.13
C SER A 288 -10.32 18.77 10.86
N VAL A 289 -11.14 19.75 11.23
CA VAL A 289 -12.61 19.67 11.12
C VAL A 289 -13.04 19.49 9.67
N ARG A 290 -12.58 20.39 8.78
CA ARG A 290 -12.84 20.29 7.34
C ARG A 290 -12.14 19.08 6.74
N GLY A 291 -10.93 18.75 7.21
CA GLY A 291 -10.20 17.58 6.72
C GLY A 291 -10.96 16.27 6.93
N VAL A 292 -11.56 16.07 8.11
CA VAL A 292 -12.40 14.88 8.38
C VAL A 292 -13.61 14.86 7.46
N ALA A 293 -14.32 15.98 7.31
CA ALA A 293 -15.50 16.08 6.44
C ALA A 293 -15.17 15.79 4.97
N ILE A 294 -14.03 16.30 4.48
CA ILE A 294 -13.53 16.02 3.12
C ILE A 294 -13.26 14.51 2.96
N CYS A 295 -12.54 13.89 3.89
CA CYS A 295 -12.27 12.45 3.83
C CYS A 295 -13.54 11.60 3.89
N GLU A 296 -14.53 11.99 4.71
CA GLU A 296 -15.83 11.30 4.80
C GLU A 296 -16.61 11.42 3.48
N GLN A 297 -16.64 12.60 2.87
CA GLN A 297 -17.27 12.78 1.56
C GLN A 297 -16.56 11.97 0.46
N LEU A 298 -15.22 12.03 0.41
CA LEU A 298 -14.43 11.24 -0.55
C LEU A 298 -14.72 9.73 -0.41
N SER A 299 -14.76 9.22 0.82
CA SER A 299 -15.08 7.81 1.07
C SER A 299 -16.46 7.42 0.56
N SER A 300 -17.48 8.22 0.88
CA SER A 300 -18.87 7.97 0.47
C SER A 300 -19.09 8.07 -1.04
N ASP A 301 -18.66 9.18 -1.65
CA ASP A 301 -18.98 9.49 -3.06
C ASP A 301 -18.19 8.62 -4.04
N MET A 302 -16.98 8.18 -3.67
CA MET A 302 -16.07 7.42 -4.54
C MET A 302 -15.91 5.94 -4.13
N GLY A 303 -16.59 5.47 -3.08
CA GLY A 303 -16.46 4.08 -2.60
C GLY A 303 -15.08 3.77 -2.01
N LEU A 304 -14.43 4.76 -1.38
CA LEU A 304 -13.06 4.63 -0.87
C LEU A 304 -13.07 4.14 0.56
N HIS A 305 -13.33 2.84 0.73
CA HIS A 305 -13.37 2.22 2.04
C HIS A 305 -12.62 0.88 2.00
N MET A 306 -11.70 0.65 2.93
CA MET A 306 -10.86 -0.57 2.92
C MET A 306 -11.65 -1.86 3.07
N MET A 307 -12.85 -1.79 3.65
CA MET A 307 -13.79 -2.92 3.77
C MET A 307 -14.79 -3.02 2.62
N ASP A 308 -14.81 -2.07 1.69
CA ASP A 308 -15.60 -2.15 0.48
C ASP A 308 -14.79 -2.91 -0.59
N VAL A 309 -14.75 -4.24 -0.42
CA VAL A 309 -13.84 -5.12 -1.16
C VAL A 309 -14.49 -5.61 -2.45
N SER A 310 -13.89 -5.25 -3.59
CA SER A 310 -14.26 -5.81 -4.90
C SER A 310 -13.91 -7.30 -5.02
N GLN A 311 -14.75 -8.09 -5.70
CA GLN A 311 -14.51 -9.52 -5.96
C GLN A 311 -13.45 -9.75 -7.06
N ILE A 312 -12.19 -9.43 -6.77
CA ILE A 312 -11.09 -9.44 -7.75
C ILE A 312 -10.87 -10.84 -8.38
N ALA A 313 -11.04 -11.91 -7.59
CA ALA A 313 -10.72 -13.28 -8.01
C ALA A 313 -11.57 -13.79 -9.19
N GLN A 314 -12.81 -13.31 -9.34
CA GLN A 314 -13.67 -13.74 -10.46
C GLN A 314 -13.16 -13.24 -11.80
N ALA A 315 -12.55 -12.05 -11.82
CA ALA A 315 -12.01 -11.47 -13.03
C ALA A 315 -10.59 -11.97 -13.34
N THR A 316 -9.88 -12.60 -12.40
CA THR A 316 -8.46 -12.94 -12.55
C THR A 316 -8.20 -14.04 -13.58
N VAL A 317 -9.05 -15.06 -13.65
CA VAL A 317 -8.84 -16.25 -14.50
C VAL A 317 -9.88 -16.28 -15.61
N ARG A 318 -9.41 -16.32 -16.85
CA ARG A 318 -10.23 -16.58 -18.03
C ARG A 318 -9.82 -17.92 -18.63
N THR A 319 -10.78 -18.80 -18.85
CA THR A 319 -10.57 -20.07 -19.53
C THR A 319 -11.10 -19.97 -20.94
N SER A 320 -10.33 -20.46 -21.92
CA SER A 320 -10.77 -20.59 -23.30
C SER A 320 -10.26 -21.90 -23.89
N VAL A 321 -11.04 -22.48 -24.80
CA VAL A 321 -10.69 -23.69 -25.55
C VAL A 321 -10.43 -23.31 -26.99
N ALA A 322 -9.36 -23.82 -27.56
CA ALA A 322 -9.04 -23.63 -28.97
C ALA A 322 -8.68 -24.96 -29.62
N THR A 323 -8.80 -25.04 -30.93
CA THR A 323 -8.38 -26.19 -31.73
C THR A 323 -7.15 -25.81 -32.54
N ILE A 324 -6.14 -26.68 -32.53
CA ILE A 324 -4.95 -26.50 -33.38
C ILE A 324 -5.27 -26.88 -34.81
N VAL A 325 -4.95 -25.99 -35.74
CA VAL A 325 -5.04 -26.23 -37.18
C VAL A 325 -3.62 -26.28 -37.75
N ALA A 326 -3.38 -27.29 -38.59
CA ALA A 326 -2.08 -27.57 -39.16
C ALA A 326 -1.55 -26.39 -39.99
N GLY A 327 -0.24 -26.15 -39.90
CA GLY A 327 0.48 -25.25 -40.81
C GLY A 327 0.78 -25.92 -42.15
N GLU A 328 0.98 -25.12 -43.19
CA GLU A 328 1.31 -25.62 -44.54
C GLU A 328 2.57 -26.51 -44.56
N ASN A 329 3.51 -26.26 -43.65
CA ASN A 329 4.79 -26.97 -43.57
C ASN A 329 4.72 -28.27 -42.75
N GLU A 330 3.68 -28.49 -41.92
CA GLU A 330 3.51 -29.69 -41.09
C GLU A 330 2.04 -30.19 -41.06
N PRO A 331 1.46 -30.59 -42.21
CA PRO A 331 0.04 -30.90 -42.35
C PRO A 331 -0.43 -32.15 -41.57
N HIS A 332 0.50 -32.98 -41.09
CA HIS A 332 0.22 -34.25 -40.42
C HIS A 332 0.71 -34.30 -38.96
N HIS A 333 0.93 -33.14 -38.32
CA HIS A 333 1.36 -33.12 -36.93
C HIS A 333 0.34 -33.81 -36.01
N SER A 334 0.84 -34.59 -35.04
CA SER A 334 0.01 -35.47 -34.18
C SER A 334 -1.03 -34.76 -33.31
N ASN A 335 -0.91 -33.44 -33.14
CA ASN A 335 -1.83 -32.60 -32.37
C ASN A 335 -2.79 -31.76 -33.24
N CYS A 336 -2.75 -31.89 -34.57
CA CYS A 336 -3.71 -31.23 -35.44
C CYS A 336 -5.14 -31.69 -35.13
N ASN A 337 -6.09 -30.76 -35.19
CA ASN A 337 -7.50 -30.93 -34.86
C ASN A 337 -7.79 -31.40 -33.42
N LYS A 338 -6.81 -31.29 -32.50
CA LYS A 338 -7.02 -31.53 -31.08
C LYS A 338 -7.27 -30.22 -30.33
N GLU A 339 -8.05 -30.33 -29.26
CA GLU A 339 -8.32 -29.21 -28.36
C GLU A 339 -7.09 -28.89 -27.51
N ILE A 340 -6.83 -27.60 -27.33
CA ILE A 340 -5.95 -27.05 -26.31
C ILE A 340 -6.78 -26.23 -25.34
N LEU A 341 -6.35 -26.24 -24.09
CA LEU A 341 -6.98 -25.50 -23.01
C LEU A 341 -6.08 -24.35 -22.60
N ILE A 342 -6.61 -23.13 -22.61
CA ILE A 342 -5.85 -21.91 -22.30
C ILE A 342 -6.43 -21.28 -21.04
N PHE A 343 -5.58 -21.12 -20.02
CA PHE A 343 -5.85 -20.35 -18.82
C PHE A 343 -5.12 -19.02 -18.90
N SER A 344 -5.84 -17.95 -19.18
CA SER A 344 -5.31 -16.58 -19.18
C SER A 344 -5.52 -15.94 -17.82
N LEU A 345 -4.44 -15.46 -17.21
CA LEU A 345 -4.50 -14.68 -15.98
C LEU A 345 -4.22 -13.21 -16.27
N ARG A 346 -4.80 -12.32 -15.46
CA ARG A 346 -4.58 -10.87 -15.57
C ARG A 346 -4.47 -10.16 -14.23
N GLY A 347 -3.73 -9.05 -14.24
CA GLY A 347 -3.55 -8.17 -13.10
C GLY A 347 -2.60 -8.72 -12.03
N VAL A 348 -2.83 -8.31 -10.78
CA VAL A 348 -2.05 -8.76 -9.63
C VAL A 348 -2.64 -10.05 -9.09
N VAL A 349 -1.90 -11.15 -9.18
CA VAL A 349 -2.40 -12.48 -8.79
C VAL A 349 -1.87 -12.84 -7.39
N ARG A 350 -2.81 -13.06 -6.48
CA ARG A 350 -2.59 -13.50 -5.09
C ARG A 350 -3.30 -14.83 -4.85
N PHE A 351 -3.40 -15.24 -3.58
CA PHE A 351 -4.00 -16.52 -3.18
C PHE A 351 -5.34 -16.82 -3.86
N ALA A 352 -6.31 -15.90 -3.79
CA ALA A 352 -7.65 -16.15 -4.35
C ALA A 352 -7.65 -16.32 -5.88
N GLY A 353 -6.80 -15.58 -6.59
CA GLY A 353 -6.63 -15.74 -8.04
C GLY A 353 -5.97 -17.08 -8.41
N SER A 354 -4.92 -17.47 -7.67
CA SER A 354 -4.28 -18.78 -7.88
C SER A 354 -5.17 -19.95 -7.46
N GLU A 355 -5.96 -19.83 -6.38
CA GLU A 355 -6.95 -20.84 -5.98
C GLU A 355 -8.04 -20.99 -7.04
N ARG A 356 -8.54 -19.87 -7.57
CA ARG A 356 -9.55 -19.88 -8.63
C ARG A 356 -9.05 -20.63 -9.85
N LEU A 357 -7.77 -20.43 -10.21
CA LEU A 357 -7.10 -21.17 -11.27
C LEU A 357 -7.06 -22.68 -10.94
N THR A 358 -6.58 -23.07 -9.77
CA THR A 358 -6.53 -24.48 -9.33
C THR A 358 -7.91 -25.14 -9.43
N ARG A 359 -8.96 -24.46 -8.96
CA ARG A 359 -10.33 -24.95 -9.00
C ARG A 359 -10.85 -25.08 -10.43
N GLU A 360 -10.52 -24.13 -11.31
CA GLU A 360 -10.92 -24.21 -12.71
C GLU A 360 -10.18 -25.34 -13.46
N ILE A 361 -8.87 -25.52 -13.21
CA ILE A 361 -8.08 -26.67 -13.70
C ILE A 361 -8.77 -27.98 -13.27
N THR A 362 -9.08 -28.10 -11.98
CA THR A 362 -9.70 -29.31 -11.42
C THR A 362 -11.08 -29.56 -12.01
N ARG A 363 -11.87 -28.50 -12.24
CA ARG A 363 -13.18 -28.58 -12.86
C ARG A 363 -13.09 -29.08 -14.30
N VAL A 364 -12.38 -28.38 -15.18
CA VAL A 364 -12.42 -28.67 -16.63
C VAL A 364 -11.62 -29.91 -17.04
N LEU A 365 -10.61 -30.32 -16.24
CA LEU A 365 -9.80 -31.52 -16.50
C LEU A 365 -10.21 -32.73 -15.66
N GLY A 366 -11.07 -32.52 -14.66
CA GLY A 366 -11.52 -33.55 -13.73
C GLY A 366 -12.46 -34.60 -14.35
N PRO A 367 -13.03 -35.48 -13.51
CA PRO A 367 -14.04 -36.42 -13.95
C PRO A 367 -15.32 -35.68 -14.40
N LEU A 368 -16.06 -36.30 -15.32
CA LEU A 368 -17.37 -35.78 -15.73
C LEU A 368 -18.31 -35.76 -14.51
N ASN A 369 -19.03 -34.65 -14.35
CA ASN A 369 -20.06 -34.50 -13.33
C ASN A 369 -21.40 -34.17 -14.02
N PRO A 370 -22.45 -35.00 -13.88
CA PRO A 370 -23.76 -34.71 -14.45
C PRO A 370 -24.38 -33.38 -13.96
N ASP A 371 -24.03 -32.94 -12.75
CA ASP A 371 -24.57 -31.73 -12.13
C ASP A 371 -23.78 -30.46 -12.49
N ASP A 372 -22.63 -30.60 -13.16
CA ASP A 372 -21.82 -29.47 -13.63
C ASP A 372 -21.31 -29.77 -15.06
N PRO A 373 -21.98 -29.24 -16.10
CA PRO A 373 -21.60 -29.47 -17.51
C PRO A 373 -20.17 -29.03 -17.86
N GLY A 374 -19.55 -28.15 -17.05
CA GLY A 374 -18.16 -27.75 -17.23
C GLY A 374 -17.15 -28.76 -16.68
N CYS A 375 -17.57 -29.71 -15.85
CA CYS A 375 -16.69 -30.73 -15.29
C CYS A 375 -16.22 -31.72 -16.36
N GLY A 376 -14.91 -31.83 -16.53
CA GLY A 376 -14.30 -32.73 -17.50
C GLY A 376 -14.51 -32.33 -18.96
N SER A 377 -15.01 -31.12 -19.24
CA SER A 377 -15.31 -30.63 -20.60
C SER A 377 -14.10 -30.63 -21.53
N SER A 378 -12.89 -30.51 -20.98
CA SER A 378 -11.63 -30.46 -21.72
C SER A 378 -10.61 -31.48 -21.22
N ARG A 379 -11.07 -32.58 -20.59
CA ARG A 379 -10.21 -33.65 -20.05
C ARG A 379 -9.29 -34.30 -21.08
N HIS A 380 -9.61 -34.19 -22.37
CA HIS A 380 -8.84 -34.76 -23.48
C HIS A 380 -7.99 -33.72 -24.23
N ALA A 381 -7.87 -32.50 -23.71
CA ALA A 381 -7.00 -31.48 -24.29
C ALA A 381 -5.56 -32.02 -24.45
N CYS A 382 -4.98 -31.81 -25.64
CA CYS A 382 -3.64 -32.31 -25.98
C CYS A 382 -2.52 -31.50 -25.33
N ALA A 383 -2.80 -30.23 -25.01
CA ALA A 383 -1.90 -29.36 -24.26
C ALA A 383 -2.69 -28.35 -23.42
N ILE A 384 -2.03 -27.87 -22.36
CA ILE A 384 -2.53 -26.84 -21.45
C ILE A 384 -1.61 -25.63 -21.57
N VAL A 385 -2.19 -24.45 -21.81
CA VAL A 385 -1.47 -23.19 -21.94
C VAL A 385 -1.81 -22.30 -20.75
N PHE A 386 -0.80 -21.88 -20.01
CA PHE A 386 -0.93 -20.80 -19.04
C PHE A 386 -0.46 -19.50 -19.69
N SER A 387 -1.35 -18.53 -19.86
CA SER A 387 -1.01 -17.22 -20.43
C SER A 387 -0.94 -16.18 -19.32
N PHE A 388 0.26 -15.65 -19.11
CA PHE A 388 0.57 -14.60 -18.12
C PHE A 388 0.90 -13.25 -18.74
N ARG A 389 0.56 -13.06 -20.02
CA ARG A 389 0.79 -11.80 -20.77
C ARG A 389 0.27 -10.57 -20.03
N ASP A 390 -0.93 -10.69 -19.46
CA ASP A 390 -1.60 -9.57 -18.78
C ASP A 390 -1.40 -9.62 -17.25
N VAL A 391 -0.51 -10.48 -16.74
CA VAL A 391 -0.19 -10.56 -15.32
C VAL A 391 0.86 -9.51 -14.99
N PHE A 392 0.53 -8.66 -14.01
CA PHE A 392 1.47 -7.67 -13.51
C PHE A 392 2.46 -8.28 -12.49
N SER A 393 1.97 -9.13 -11.58
CA SER A 393 2.83 -9.80 -10.58
C SER A 393 2.16 -11.01 -9.93
N PHE A 394 3.00 -11.94 -9.45
CA PHE A 394 2.63 -13.00 -8.51
C PHE A 394 3.24 -12.73 -7.13
N ASN A 395 2.48 -12.98 -6.06
CA ASN A 395 3.08 -13.11 -4.74
C ASN A 395 3.66 -14.51 -4.51
N ALA A 396 4.46 -14.68 -3.45
CA ALA A 396 5.08 -15.96 -3.13
C ALA A 396 4.07 -17.12 -2.98
N VAL A 397 2.85 -16.83 -2.50
CA VAL A 397 1.79 -17.84 -2.38
C VAL A 397 1.26 -18.25 -3.75
N ALA A 398 0.95 -17.30 -4.62
CA ALA A 398 0.49 -17.56 -5.98
C ALA A 398 1.56 -18.31 -6.80
N GLN A 399 2.82 -17.90 -6.71
CA GLN A 399 3.96 -18.64 -7.30
C GLN A 399 3.93 -20.12 -6.89
N ARG A 400 3.86 -20.39 -5.57
CA ARG A 400 3.86 -21.77 -5.04
C ARG A 400 2.66 -22.59 -5.51
N ILE A 401 1.46 -22.00 -5.55
CA ILE A 401 0.25 -22.70 -5.99
C ILE A 401 0.32 -23.03 -7.48
N ILE A 402 0.67 -22.04 -8.31
CA ILE A 402 0.79 -22.22 -9.76
C ILE A 402 1.87 -23.25 -10.11
N GLN A 403 3.03 -23.19 -9.44
CA GLN A 403 4.09 -24.20 -9.60
C GLN A 403 3.60 -25.61 -9.22
N ALA A 404 2.82 -25.73 -8.13
CA ALA A 404 2.26 -27.00 -7.71
C ALA A 404 1.22 -27.54 -8.72
N ASP A 405 0.39 -26.67 -9.30
CA ASP A 405 -0.56 -27.04 -10.35
C ASP A 405 0.16 -27.52 -11.61
N ILE A 406 1.16 -26.78 -12.10
CA ILE A 406 2.00 -27.19 -13.23
C ILE A 406 2.67 -28.54 -12.95
N THR A 407 3.24 -28.72 -11.76
CA THR A 407 3.91 -29.97 -11.37
C THR A 407 2.95 -31.16 -11.38
N ARG A 408 1.73 -31.00 -10.86
CA ARG A 408 0.70 -32.08 -10.88
C ARG A 408 0.28 -32.43 -12.30
N LEU A 409 0.04 -31.42 -13.14
CA LEU A 409 -0.31 -31.63 -14.54
C LEU A 409 0.80 -32.37 -15.31
N LEU A 410 2.08 -32.07 -15.02
CA LEU A 410 3.21 -32.81 -15.60
C LEU A 410 3.26 -34.27 -15.13
N LEU A 411 2.98 -34.53 -13.84
CA LEU A 411 2.88 -35.88 -13.28
C LEU A 411 1.73 -36.68 -13.91
N ASP A 412 0.63 -36.02 -14.25
CA ASP A 412 -0.49 -36.59 -15.03
C ASP A 412 -0.14 -36.78 -16.53
N GLY A 413 1.08 -36.46 -16.92
CA GLY A 413 1.60 -36.65 -18.27
C GLY A 413 1.14 -35.62 -19.29
N ARG A 414 0.56 -34.49 -18.85
CA ARG A 414 0.09 -33.40 -19.73
C ARG A 414 1.26 -32.63 -20.34
N THR A 415 1.05 -32.10 -21.55
CA THR A 415 1.95 -31.12 -22.18
C THR A 415 1.54 -29.72 -21.73
N ILE A 416 2.48 -28.93 -21.26
CA ILE A 416 2.24 -27.61 -20.69
C ILE A 416 3.09 -26.56 -21.40
N VAL A 417 2.46 -25.45 -21.75
CA VAL A 417 3.13 -24.25 -22.25
C VAL A 417 2.80 -23.09 -21.35
N VAL A 418 3.81 -22.30 -20.98
CA VAL A 418 3.66 -21.06 -20.21
C VAL A 418 4.07 -19.90 -21.10
N ILE A 419 3.15 -18.98 -21.37
CA ILE A 419 3.41 -17.72 -22.08
C ILE A 419 3.68 -16.66 -21.02
N ASP A 420 4.93 -16.26 -20.87
CA ASP A 420 5.37 -15.35 -19.81
C ASP A 420 6.44 -14.37 -20.33
N PRO A 421 6.05 -13.35 -21.12
CA PRO A 421 6.97 -12.39 -21.70
C PRO A 421 7.67 -11.51 -20.65
N SER A 422 7.09 -11.37 -19.47
CA SER A 422 7.61 -10.53 -18.39
C SER A 422 8.39 -11.31 -17.33
N GLY A 423 8.51 -12.64 -17.49
CA GLY A 423 9.22 -13.50 -16.54
C GLY A 423 8.61 -13.46 -15.13
N VAL A 424 7.29 -13.26 -15.01
CA VAL A 424 6.64 -13.15 -13.72
C VAL A 424 6.63 -14.48 -12.97
N LEU A 425 6.58 -15.62 -13.64
CA LEU A 425 6.64 -16.96 -13.04
C LEU A 425 8.10 -17.40 -12.88
N THR A 426 8.50 -17.72 -11.64
CA THR A 426 9.78 -18.40 -11.41
C THR A 426 9.52 -19.91 -11.45
N ILE A 427 10.10 -20.65 -12.38
CA ILE A 427 9.93 -22.11 -12.45
C ILE A 427 11.21 -22.83 -12.87
N ASP A 428 11.51 -23.96 -12.24
CA ASP A 428 12.62 -24.83 -12.62
C ASP A 428 12.20 -25.72 -13.79
N THR A 429 12.61 -25.34 -15.00
CA THR A 429 12.33 -26.10 -16.23
C THR A 429 13.23 -27.32 -16.39
N ALA A 430 14.35 -27.43 -15.66
CA ALA A 430 15.30 -28.52 -15.82
C ALA A 430 14.72 -29.87 -15.38
N ARG A 431 13.79 -29.86 -14.42
CA ARG A 431 13.11 -31.06 -13.89
C ARG A 431 11.91 -31.51 -14.73
N ALA A 432 11.42 -30.68 -15.65
CA ALA A 432 10.14 -30.89 -16.32
C ALA A 432 10.22 -31.66 -17.66
N GLY A 433 11.42 -31.98 -18.14
CA GLY A 433 11.64 -32.71 -19.40
C GLY A 433 11.09 -31.97 -20.63
N LYS A 434 10.82 -32.71 -21.72
CA LYS A 434 10.31 -32.13 -23.00
C LYS A 434 8.83 -31.70 -22.96
N LYS A 435 8.12 -31.86 -21.83
CA LYS A 435 6.66 -31.62 -21.72
C LYS A 435 6.29 -30.25 -21.14
N LEU A 436 7.27 -29.48 -20.67
CA LEU A 436 7.08 -28.09 -20.25
C LEU A 436 7.90 -27.16 -21.15
N LYS A 437 7.29 -26.09 -21.64
CA LYS A 437 7.98 -25.01 -22.34
C LYS A 437 7.51 -23.65 -21.83
N VAL A 438 8.45 -22.79 -21.49
CA VAL A 438 8.19 -21.35 -21.26
C VAL A 438 8.55 -20.60 -22.54
N VAL A 439 7.66 -19.71 -22.98
CA VAL A 439 7.75 -18.95 -24.23
C VAL A 439 7.36 -17.49 -24.01
N GLU A 440 7.77 -16.61 -24.92
CA GLU A 440 7.44 -15.19 -24.83
C GLU A 440 6.16 -14.85 -25.62
N THR A 441 5.82 -15.67 -26.63
CA THR A 441 4.73 -15.36 -27.56
C THR A 441 3.75 -16.51 -27.76
N GLU A 442 2.52 -16.17 -28.17
CA GLU A 442 1.53 -17.14 -28.64
C GLU A 442 1.97 -17.89 -29.91
N GLY A 443 2.83 -17.29 -30.74
CA GLY A 443 3.43 -17.95 -31.90
C GLY A 443 4.26 -19.15 -31.48
N GLU A 444 5.24 -18.91 -30.61
CA GLU A 444 6.11 -19.96 -30.05
C GLU A 444 5.32 -21.04 -29.31
N ALA A 445 4.26 -20.65 -28.59
CA ALA A 445 3.37 -21.59 -27.93
C ALA A 445 2.71 -22.54 -28.95
N ARG A 446 2.18 -21.99 -30.04
CA ARG A 446 1.52 -22.77 -31.10
C ARG A 446 2.51 -23.68 -31.82
N ASP A 447 3.69 -23.17 -32.18
CA ASP A 447 4.72 -23.94 -32.86
C ASP A 447 5.19 -25.13 -32.01
N PHE A 448 5.31 -24.94 -30.70
CA PHE A 448 5.67 -26.03 -29.78
C PHE A 448 4.59 -27.11 -29.66
N ILE A 449 3.31 -26.75 -29.70
CA ILE A 449 2.22 -27.73 -29.53
C ILE A 449 1.85 -28.39 -30.86
N GLY A 450 1.83 -27.63 -31.95
CA GLY A 450 1.26 -28.01 -33.24
C GLY A 450 2.26 -28.20 -34.38
N GLY A 451 3.49 -27.71 -34.25
CA GLY A 451 4.45 -27.64 -35.37
C GLY A 451 4.50 -26.26 -36.03
N ILE A 452 5.55 -26.00 -36.82
CA ILE A 452 5.84 -24.67 -37.37
C ILE A 452 4.72 -24.18 -38.31
N GLY A 453 4.21 -22.98 -38.04
CA GLY A 453 3.20 -22.32 -38.88
C GLY A 453 1.76 -22.76 -38.59
N CYS A 454 1.53 -23.49 -37.49
CA CYS A 454 0.19 -23.80 -37.02
C CYS A 454 -0.55 -22.56 -36.50
N HIS A 455 -1.87 -22.57 -36.64
CA HIS A 455 -2.75 -21.55 -36.08
C HIS A 455 -3.83 -22.17 -35.20
N THR A 456 -4.52 -21.35 -34.42
CA THR A 456 -5.55 -21.80 -33.48
C THR A 456 -6.89 -21.17 -33.83
N VAL A 457 -7.94 -21.98 -33.82
CA VAL A 457 -9.32 -21.51 -33.94
C VAL A 457 -9.96 -21.61 -32.56
N ASN A 458 -10.33 -20.47 -31.98
CA ASN A 458 -11.05 -20.47 -30.71
C ASN A 458 -12.41 -21.12 -30.91
N LYS A 459 -12.80 -22.00 -29.99
CA LYS A 459 -14.19 -22.44 -29.88
C LYS A 459 -14.96 -21.21 -29.40
N SER A 460 -15.68 -20.54 -30.31
CA SER A 460 -16.52 -19.42 -29.92
C SER A 460 -17.55 -19.94 -28.92
N ASP A 461 -17.76 -19.20 -27.84
CA ASP A 461 -19.00 -19.32 -27.09
C ASP A 461 -20.11 -18.91 -28.08
N GLU A 462 -20.73 -19.89 -28.74
CA GLU A 462 -21.97 -19.66 -29.49
C GLU A 462 -23.01 -19.20 -28.47
N TRP A 463 -23.24 -17.89 -28.41
CA TRP A 463 -24.37 -17.28 -27.71
C TRP A 463 -25.59 -17.23 -28.62
#